data_AF-D8UM28-F1
#
_entry.id   AF-D8UM28-F1
#
_cell.length_a   1.000
_cell.length_b   1.000
_cell.length_c   1.000
_cell.angle_alpha   90.00
_cell.angle_beta   90.00
_cell.angle_gamma   90.00
#
_symmetry.space_group_name_H-M   'P 1'
#
loop_
_entity.id
_entity.type
_entity.pdbx_description
1 polymer ?
#
loop_
_entity_poly.entity_id
_entity_poly.type
_entity_poly.pdbx_seq_one_letter_code
_entity_poly.pdbx_strand_id
1 'polypeptide(L)'
;DTARLIIKPCRGYPYLRERGKCEGVVCDAEGREVGLGGGGGPMSPISSPSTEPQLIWSKEPELPNPTEQYCMTRFALGLNDPADPVVPHLPPTDARFRPDMRALELGEWNRATSSALADH
;
A
#
# COMPACT_ATOMS: atom_id res chain seq x y z
N ASP A 1 4.54 -24.22 10.45
CA ASP A 1 3.83 -23.64 9.29
C ASP A 1 4.70 -22.62 8.58
N THR A 2 4.58 -22.55 7.25
CA THR A 2 5.29 -21.57 6.41
C THR A 2 4.39 -21.06 5.29
N ALA A 3 4.68 -19.87 4.78
CA ALA A 3 4.02 -19.31 3.61
C ALA A 3 5.07 -18.74 2.66
N ARG A 4 4.95 -19.02 1.38
CA ARG A 4 5.80 -18.46 0.33
C ARG A 4 4.94 -17.69 -0.66
N LEU A 5 5.29 -16.43 -0.90
CA LEU A 5 4.64 -15.58 -1.90
C LEU A 5 5.67 -15.20 -2.97
N ILE A 6 5.29 -15.37 -4.23
CA ILE A 6 6.08 -15.10 -5.42
C ILE A 6 5.41 -13.94 -6.16
N ILE A 7 6.02 -12.76 -6.13
CA ILE A 7 5.58 -11.60 -6.91
C ILE A 7 6.18 -11.74 -8.31
N LYS A 8 5.32 -11.76 -9.34
CA LYS A 8 5.80 -11.96 -10.71
C LYS A 8 6.55 -10.72 -11.23
N PRO A 9 7.55 -10.90 -12.11
CA PRO A 9 8.27 -9.79 -12.70
C PRO A 9 7.34 -8.86 -13.50
N CYS A 10 7.65 -7.55 -13.45
CA CYS A 10 6.86 -6.53 -14.13
C CYS A 10 7.56 -5.89 -15.34
N ARG A 11 8.86 -6.20 -15.57
CA ARG A 11 9.71 -5.46 -16.52
C ARG A 11 10.03 -6.28 -17.77
N GLY A 12 9.72 -5.71 -18.93
CA GLY A 12 9.99 -6.31 -20.25
C GLY A 12 8.71 -6.83 -20.92
N TYR A 13 8.67 -6.76 -22.26
CA TYR A 13 7.51 -7.18 -23.06
C TYR A 13 7.00 -8.60 -22.75
N PRO A 14 7.87 -9.61 -22.49
CA PRO A 14 7.42 -10.97 -22.15
C PRO A 14 6.58 -11.06 -20.87
N TYR A 15 6.72 -10.09 -19.96
CA TYR A 15 6.11 -10.13 -18.63
C TYR A 15 4.90 -9.21 -18.47
N LEU A 16 4.43 -8.59 -19.55
CA LEU A 16 3.24 -7.73 -19.51
C LEU A 16 2.00 -8.48 -19.01
N ARG A 17 1.86 -9.77 -19.37
CA ARG A 17 0.76 -10.62 -18.90
C ARG A 17 0.89 -11.00 -17.43
N GLU A 18 2.07 -10.90 -16.86
CA GLU A 18 2.37 -11.29 -15.48
C GLU A 18 2.44 -10.08 -14.53
N ARG A 19 2.37 -8.86 -15.07
CA ARG A 19 2.41 -7.62 -14.30
C ARG A 19 1.32 -7.61 -13.23
N GLY A 20 1.74 -7.41 -11.98
CA GLY A 20 0.84 -7.30 -10.85
C GLY A 20 0.25 -8.63 -10.37
N LYS A 21 0.64 -9.76 -10.96
CA LYS A 21 0.25 -11.09 -10.48
C LYS A 21 1.17 -11.55 -9.34
N CYS A 22 0.61 -12.37 -8.46
CA CYS A 22 1.38 -13.12 -7.49
C CYS A 22 0.85 -14.56 -7.40
N GLU A 23 1.74 -15.47 -7.02
CA GLU A 23 1.41 -16.84 -6.68
C GLU A 23 1.90 -17.09 -5.27
N GLY A 24 1.25 -17.96 -4.52
CA GLY A 24 1.73 -18.34 -3.20
C GLY A 24 1.46 -19.80 -2.92
N VAL A 25 2.03 -20.30 -1.83
CA VAL A 25 1.75 -21.60 -1.25
C VAL A 25 1.89 -21.50 0.26
N VAL A 26 1.02 -22.18 1.00
CA VAL A 26 1.06 -22.30 2.46
C VAL A 26 1.27 -23.77 2.82
N CYS A 27 2.26 -24.03 3.67
CA CYS A 27 2.58 -25.35 4.16
C CYS A 27 2.37 -25.44 5.68
N ASP A 28 1.90 -26.59 6.16
CA ASP A 28 1.81 -26.90 7.58
C ASP A 28 3.20 -27.17 8.21
N ALA A 29 3.22 -27.58 9.48
CA ALA A 29 4.44 -27.90 10.22
C ALA A 29 5.17 -29.13 9.68
N GLU A 30 4.45 -30.04 9.01
CA GLU A 30 5.01 -31.22 8.34
C GLU A 30 5.47 -30.92 6.90
N GLY A 31 5.27 -29.70 6.42
CA GLY A 31 5.66 -29.25 5.07
C GLY A 31 4.65 -29.61 3.98
N ARG A 32 3.44 -30.08 4.33
CA ARG A 32 2.39 -30.38 3.37
C ARG A 32 1.72 -29.09 2.92
N GLU A 33 1.47 -28.97 1.62
CA GLU A 33 0.75 -27.83 1.06
C GLU A 33 -0.72 -27.90 1.49
N VAL A 34 -1.15 -26.93 2.28
CA VAL A 34 -2.51 -26.83 2.82
C VAL A 34 -3.29 -25.68 2.21
N GLY A 35 -2.65 -24.87 1.36
CA GLY A 35 -3.34 -23.81 0.62
C GLY A 35 -2.47 -23.01 -0.36
N LEU A 36 -3.17 -22.15 -1.10
CA LEU A 36 -2.77 -21.16 -2.10
C LEU A 36 -2.33 -21.69 -3.48
N GLY A 37 -3.21 -21.48 -4.48
CA GLY A 37 -2.95 -21.55 -5.91
C GLY A 37 -3.42 -20.27 -6.63
N GLY A 38 -2.43 -19.47 -7.06
CA GLY A 38 -2.45 -18.38 -8.06
C GLY A 38 -3.68 -17.47 -8.19
N GLY A 39 -3.60 -16.27 -7.63
CA GLY A 39 -4.51 -15.16 -7.92
C GLY A 39 -3.80 -14.03 -8.67
N GLY A 40 -4.28 -13.67 -9.85
CA GLY A 40 -3.77 -12.54 -10.64
C GLY A 40 -4.04 -11.19 -9.97
N GLY A 41 -3.22 -10.84 -9.00
CA GLY A 41 -3.19 -9.53 -8.37
C GLY A 41 -4.22 -9.31 -7.26
N PRO A 42 -4.34 -8.06 -6.77
CA PRO A 42 -5.02 -7.68 -5.53
C PRO A 42 -6.54 -7.92 -5.52
N MET A 43 -7.11 -8.65 -6.48
CA MET A 43 -8.55 -8.93 -6.60
C MET A 43 -8.87 -10.38 -6.97
N SER A 44 -7.89 -11.27 -7.01
CA SER A 44 -8.12 -12.64 -7.47
C SER A 44 -8.29 -13.62 -6.31
N PRO A 45 -9.29 -14.53 -6.40
CA PRO A 45 -9.59 -15.46 -5.33
C PRO A 45 -8.54 -16.57 -5.19
N ILE A 46 -8.32 -17.04 -3.97
CA ILE A 46 -7.40 -18.13 -3.64
C ILE A 46 -8.08 -19.46 -3.93
N SER A 47 -7.48 -20.30 -4.79
CA SER A 47 -7.94 -21.67 -4.99
C SER A 47 -7.16 -22.65 -4.10
N SER A 48 -7.87 -23.59 -3.46
CA SER A 48 -7.30 -24.82 -2.91
C SER A 48 -7.74 -25.99 -3.80
N PRO A 49 -6.97 -27.09 -3.90
CA PRO A 49 -7.27 -28.16 -4.85
C PRO A 49 -8.64 -28.84 -4.66
N SER A 50 -9.34 -28.59 -3.56
CA SER A 50 -10.65 -29.18 -3.24
C SER A 50 -11.78 -28.16 -3.00
N THR A 51 -11.57 -26.87 -3.23
CA THR A 51 -12.57 -25.84 -2.89
C THR A 51 -12.60 -24.72 -3.92
N GLU A 52 -13.80 -24.22 -4.20
CA GLU A 52 -14.00 -23.05 -5.05
C GLU A 52 -13.15 -21.87 -4.57
N PRO A 53 -12.65 -21.04 -5.50
CA PRO A 53 -11.73 -19.99 -5.13
C PRO A 53 -12.47 -18.89 -4.37
N GLN A 54 -11.92 -18.46 -3.21
CA GLN A 54 -12.51 -17.43 -2.35
C GLN A 54 -11.72 -16.11 -2.41
N LEU A 55 -12.41 -14.97 -2.53
CA LEU A 55 -11.80 -13.65 -2.39
C LEU A 55 -11.42 -13.41 -0.92
N ILE A 56 -10.12 -13.25 -0.66
CA ILE A 56 -9.61 -12.97 0.70
C ILE A 56 -9.28 -11.50 0.95
N TRP A 57 -9.01 -10.74 -0.11
CA TRP A 57 -8.65 -9.33 -0.04
C TRP A 57 -8.86 -8.65 -1.39
N SER A 58 -9.37 -7.43 -1.34
CA SER A 58 -9.48 -6.52 -2.49
C SER A 58 -8.99 -5.14 -2.12
N LYS A 59 -8.36 -4.42 -3.06
CA LYS A 59 -8.03 -3.00 -2.87
C LYS A 59 -9.31 -2.15 -2.78
N GLU A 60 -9.25 -1.08 -2.00
CA GLU A 60 -10.26 -0.02 -2.03
C GLU A 60 -10.31 0.66 -3.42
N PRO A 61 -11.48 1.17 -3.84
CA PRO A 61 -11.61 1.92 -5.08
C PRO A 61 -10.76 3.20 -5.04
N GLU A 62 -10.35 3.64 -6.22
CA GLU A 62 -9.60 4.89 -6.37
C GLU A 62 -10.48 6.09 -6.01
N LEU A 63 -9.86 7.11 -5.39
CA LEU A 63 -10.55 8.34 -5.08
C LEU A 63 -10.84 9.15 -6.35
N PRO A 64 -11.87 10.02 -6.34
CA PRO A 64 -12.04 11.01 -7.41
C PRO A 64 -10.80 11.88 -7.54
N ASN A 65 -10.41 12.21 -8.78
CA ASN A 65 -9.27 13.08 -9.10
C ASN A 65 -7.94 12.67 -8.42
N PRO A 66 -7.51 11.40 -8.54
CA PRO A 66 -6.36 10.88 -7.81
C PRO A 66 -5.08 11.66 -8.12
N THR A 67 -4.92 12.16 -9.35
CA THR A 67 -3.77 12.96 -9.78
C THR A 67 -3.62 14.29 -9.04
N GLU A 68 -4.73 14.89 -8.59
CA GLU A 68 -4.70 16.12 -7.78
C GLU A 68 -4.28 15.82 -6.33
N GLN A 69 -4.36 14.56 -5.91
CA GLN A 69 -4.08 14.09 -4.57
C GLN A 69 -2.87 13.14 -4.54
N TYR A 70 -1.90 13.35 -5.44
CA TYR A 70 -0.66 12.56 -5.54
C TYR A 70 -0.90 11.04 -5.68
N CYS A 71 -2.04 10.65 -6.25
CA CYS A 71 -2.53 9.27 -6.37
C CYS A 71 -2.57 8.52 -5.03
N MET A 72 -2.82 9.24 -3.93
CA MET A 72 -2.90 8.67 -2.59
C MET A 72 -4.19 7.89 -2.38
N THR A 73 -4.12 6.86 -1.53
CA THR A 73 -5.32 6.16 -1.04
C THR A 73 -6.03 7.02 0.01
N ARG A 74 -7.32 6.74 0.25
CA ARG A 74 -8.08 7.36 1.36
C ARG A 74 -7.37 7.22 2.70
N PHE A 75 -6.78 6.04 2.94
CA PHE A 75 -5.98 5.78 4.14
C PHE A 75 -4.76 6.72 4.22
N ALA A 76 -4.00 6.84 3.13
CA ALA A 76 -2.80 7.68 3.10
C ALA A 76 -3.11 9.17 3.32
N LEU A 77 -4.23 9.67 2.76
CA LEU A 77 -4.66 11.06 2.99
C LEU A 77 -4.94 11.36 4.47
N GLY A 78 -5.42 10.37 5.23
CA GLY A 78 -5.71 10.54 6.66
C GLY A 78 -4.47 10.50 7.56
N LEU A 79 -3.31 10.03 7.07
CA LEU A 79 -2.13 9.85 7.91
C LEU A 79 -1.56 11.18 8.45
N ASN A 80 -1.71 12.27 7.69
CA ASN A 80 -1.14 13.57 8.02
C ASN A 80 -2.20 14.67 8.29
N ASP A 81 -3.43 14.25 8.60
CA ASP A 81 -4.52 15.17 8.91
C ASP A 81 -4.22 15.97 10.20
N PRO A 82 -4.10 17.31 10.12
CA PRO A 82 -3.85 18.15 11.30
C PRO A 82 -5.08 18.28 12.21
N ALA A 83 -6.27 17.91 11.72
CA ALA A 83 -7.51 17.92 12.47
C ALA A 83 -7.80 16.58 13.17
N ASP A 84 -6.91 15.60 13.08
CA ASP A 84 -7.02 14.34 13.80
C ASP A 84 -7.12 14.60 15.31
N PRO A 85 -8.16 14.09 16.01
CA PRO A 85 -8.35 14.29 17.45
C PRO A 85 -7.16 13.87 18.32
N VAL A 86 -6.26 13.03 17.81
CA VAL A 86 -5.05 12.62 18.53
C VAL A 86 -3.97 13.71 18.59
N VAL A 87 -4.00 14.70 17.68
CA VAL A 87 -2.93 15.71 17.52
C VAL A 87 -2.51 16.41 18.82
N PRO A 88 -3.43 16.85 19.71
CA PRO A 88 -3.05 17.48 20.98
C PRO A 88 -2.26 16.57 21.94
N HIS A 89 -2.23 15.26 21.68
CA HIS A 89 -1.58 14.25 22.52
C HIS A 89 -0.28 13.69 21.91
N LEU A 90 0.11 14.15 20.72
CA LEU A 90 1.30 13.67 20.02
C LEU A 90 2.59 14.30 20.57
N PRO A 91 3.72 13.57 20.52
CA PRO A 91 5.01 14.14 20.86
C PRO A 91 5.41 15.23 19.84
N PRO A 92 6.25 16.22 20.22
CA PRO A 92 6.70 17.27 19.30
C PRO A 92 7.51 16.74 18.11
N THR A 93 7.96 15.48 18.16
CA THR A 93 8.68 14.79 17.09
C THR A 93 7.77 14.06 16.10
N ASP A 94 6.44 14.12 16.27
CA ASP A 94 5.51 13.49 15.34
C ASP A 94 5.57 14.16 13.95
N ALA A 95 5.44 13.35 12.89
CA ALA A 95 5.55 13.82 11.52
C ALA A 95 4.48 14.87 11.15
N ARG A 96 3.31 14.87 11.80
CA ARG A 96 2.25 15.86 11.58
C ARG A 96 2.68 17.30 11.90
N PHE A 97 3.69 17.46 12.73
CA PHE A 97 4.23 18.76 13.11
C PHE A 97 5.34 19.27 12.17
N ARG A 98 5.74 18.50 11.15
CA ARG A 98 6.78 18.99 10.25
C ARG A 98 6.27 20.15 9.37
N PRO A 99 6.91 21.33 9.43
CA PRO A 99 6.45 22.52 8.70
C PRO A 99 6.61 22.42 7.19
N ASP A 100 7.60 21.66 6.69
CA ASP A 100 7.83 21.43 5.26
C ASP A 100 6.70 20.61 4.62
N MET A 101 6.30 19.52 5.27
CA MET A 101 5.19 18.66 4.83
C MET A 101 3.87 19.43 4.81
N ARG A 102 3.60 20.23 5.84
CA ARG A 102 2.39 21.07 5.90
C ARG A 102 2.36 22.09 4.75
N ALA A 103 3.48 22.75 4.47
CA ALA A 103 3.57 23.69 3.36
C ALA A 103 3.35 23.00 2.01
N LEU A 104 3.88 21.79 1.81
CA LEU A 104 3.66 21.00 0.60
C LEU A 104 2.18 20.66 0.38
N GLU A 105 1.49 20.22 1.43
CA GLU A 105 0.05 19.90 1.37
C GLU A 105 -0.82 21.10 1.01
N LEU A 106 -0.40 22.31 1.43
CA LEU A 106 -1.08 23.56 1.11
C LEU A 106 -0.66 24.14 -0.26
N GLY A 107 0.24 23.48 -0.98
CA GLY A 107 0.76 23.96 -2.27
C GLY A 107 1.77 25.11 -2.16
N GLU A 108 2.33 25.35 -0.98
CA GLU A 108 3.29 26.43 -0.70
C GLU A 108 4.74 25.98 -0.98
N TRP A 109 5.05 25.68 -2.26
CA TRP A 109 6.31 25.06 -2.69
C TRP A 109 7.60 25.74 -2.19
N ASN A 110 7.66 27.07 -2.25
CA ASN A 110 8.84 27.83 -1.80
C ASN A 110 9.06 27.69 -0.29
N ARG A 111 7.97 27.71 0.49
CA ARG A 111 8.01 27.57 1.95
C ARG A 111 8.37 26.14 2.33
N ALA A 112 7.79 25.15 1.66
CA ALA A 112 8.13 23.74 1.85
C ALA A 112 9.64 23.50 1.64
N THR A 113 10.17 24.02 0.52
CA THR A 113 11.59 23.90 0.19
C THR A 113 12.48 24.59 1.22
N SER A 114 12.15 25.82 1.61
CA SER A 114 12.94 26.58 2.59
C SER A 114 12.96 25.91 3.95
N SER A 115 11.82 25.36 4.38
CA SER A 115 11.69 24.65 5.65
C SER A 115 12.45 23.32 5.65
N ALA A 116 12.37 22.55 4.57
CA ALA A 116 13.11 21.28 4.44
C ALA A 116 14.63 21.50 4.50
N LEU A 117 15.13 22.61 3.95
CA LEU A 117 16.55 22.98 4.02
C LEU A 117 16.98 23.46 5.42
N ALA A 118 16.06 23.96 6.23
CA ALA A 118 16.35 24.45 7.58
C ALA A 118 16.43 23.32 8.63
N ASP A 119 15.84 22.16 8.33
CA ASP A 119 15.87 20.96 9.18
C ASP A 119 17.17 20.13 9.04
N HIS A 120 18.10 20.56 8.19
CA HIS A 120 19.42 19.94 7.93
C HIS A 120 20.59 20.79 8.41
#